data_AF-A0A0F8UJP4-F1
#
_entry.id   AF-A0A0F8UJP4-F1
#
_cell.length_a   1.000
_cell.length_b   1.000
_cell.length_c   1.000
_cell.angle_alpha   90.00
_cell.angle_beta   90.00
_cell.angle_gamma   90.00
#
_symmetry.space_group_name_H-M   'P 1'
#
loop_
_entity.id
_entity.type
_entity.pdbx_description
1 polymer ?
#
loop_
_entity_poly.entity_id
_entity_poly.type
_entity_poly.pdbx_seq_one_letter_code
_entity_poly.pdbx_strand_id
1 'polypeptide(L)' 'TAYEIGVRLVGSEMCIRDRYREAPETFNKNYIAYLSAGSTMPPEEKLKKYFGIEINRQLFEDAMDVVELRIQELNKLENG' A
#
# COMPACT_ATOMS: atom_id res chain seq x y z
N THR A 1 1.22 -17.77 -6.14
CA THR A 1 1.36 -18.53 -4.87
C THR A 1 0.90 -17.66 -3.70
N ALA A 2 0.62 -18.21 -2.51
CA ALA A 2 0.19 -17.42 -1.34
C ALA A 2 1.21 -16.31 -0.96
N TYR A 3 2.49 -16.51 -1.27
CA TYR A 3 3.54 -15.50 -1.16
C TYR A 3 3.25 -14.26 -2.02
N GLU A 4 2.89 -14.45 -3.30
CA GLU A 4 2.55 -13.33 -4.19
C GLU A 4 1.31 -12.56 -3.73
N ILE A 5 0.33 -13.24 -3.11
CA ILE A 5 -0.85 -12.58 -2.53
C ILE A 5 -0.44 -11.79 -1.27
N GLY A 6 0.37 -12.40 -0.39
CA GLY A 6 0.86 -11.75 0.82
C GLY A 6 1.66 -10.49 0.55
N VAL A 7 2.57 -10.50 -0.44
CA VAL A 7 3.39 -9.33 -0.74
C VAL A 7 2.60 -8.23 -1.47
N ARG A 8 1.64 -8.58 -2.33
CA ARG A 8 0.72 -7.59 -2.94
C ARG A 8 -0.12 -6.85 -1.89
N LEU A 9 -0.54 -7.55 -0.84
CA LEU A 9 -1.27 -6.94 0.28
C LEU A 9 -0.38 -5.96 1.07
N VAL A 10 0.87 -6.32 1.35
CA VAL A 10 1.83 -5.44 2.03
C VAL A 10 2.10 -4.17 1.21
N GLY A 11 2.24 -4.30 -0.12
CA GLY A 11 2.38 -3.13 -1.00
C GLY A 11 1.17 -2.19 -0.95
N SER A 12 -0.05 -2.74 -0.92
CA SER A 12 -1.25 -1.92 -0.77
C SER A 12 -1.33 -1.20 0.58
N GLU A 13 -0.85 -1.81 1.67
CA GLU A 13 -0.80 -1.19 3.01
C GLU A 13 0.15 0.01 3.04
N MET A 14 1.36 -0.15 2.46
CA MET A 14 2.35 0.92 2.39
C MET A 14 1.82 2.12 1.60
N CYS A 15 1.19 1.88 0.44
CA CYS A 15 0.57 2.95 -0.35
C CYS A 15 -0.60 3.63 0.37
N ILE A 16 -1.44 2.87 1.08
CA ILE A 16 -2.56 3.43 1.87
C ILE A 16 -2.00 4.36 2.97
N ARG A 17 -0.95 3.92 3.68
CA ARG A 17 -0.30 4.73 4.72
C ARG A 17 0.26 6.02 4.14
N ASP A 18 0.96 5.96 3.01
CA ASP A 18 1.64 7.14 2.46
C ASP A 18 0.60 8.17 1.97
N ARG A 19 -0.50 7.72 1.36
CA ARG A 19 -1.64 8.60 1.01
C ARG A 19 -2.30 9.28 2.21
N TYR A 20 -2.35 8.61 3.37
CA TYR A 20 -2.82 9.24 4.61
C TYR A 20 -1.91 10.40 5.04
N ARG A 21 -0.59 10.25 4.88
CA ARG A 21 0.39 11.29 5.25
C ARG A 21 0.32 12.50 4.32
N GLU A 22 0.02 12.30 3.05
CA GLU A 22 -0.07 13.37 2.05
C GLU A 22 -1.36 14.19 2.16
N ALA A 23 -2.52 13.54 2.32
CA ALA A 23 -3.82 14.20 2.28
C ALA A 23 -4.84 13.56 3.25
N PRO A 24 -4.72 13.80 4.58
CA PRO A 24 -5.48 13.08 5.59
C PRO A 24 -7.00 13.30 5.52
N GLU A 25 -7.47 14.51 5.19
CA GLU A 25 -8.91 14.78 5.08
C GLU A 25 -9.56 14.03 3.91
N THR A 26 -8.93 14.07 2.73
CA THR A 26 -9.38 13.34 1.54
C THR A 26 -9.30 11.85 1.78
N PHE A 27 -8.21 11.39 2.40
CA PHE A 27 -8.03 10.00 2.77
C PHE A 27 -9.15 9.51 3.69
N ASN A 28 -9.46 10.24 4.77
CA ASN A 28 -10.48 9.83 5.74
C ASN A 28 -11.86 9.71 5.10
N LYS A 29 -12.23 10.66 4.22
CA LYS A 29 -13.50 10.58 3.46
C LYS A 29 -13.56 9.31 2.61
N ASN A 30 -12.49 9.02 1.87
CA ASN A 30 -12.41 7.84 1.02
C ASN A 30 -12.35 6.54 1.84
N TYR A 31 -11.68 6.55 2.98
CA TYR A 31 -11.55 5.40 3.87
C TYR A 31 -12.89 5.04 4.52
N ILE A 32 -13.68 6.03 4.95
CA ILE A 32 -15.05 5.79 5.42
C ILE A 32 -15.91 5.19 4.30
N ALA A 33 -15.86 5.75 3.08
CA ALA A 33 -16.61 5.21 1.95
C ALA A 33 -16.17 3.78 1.58
N TYR A 34 -14.86 3.51 1.64
CA TYR A 34 -14.29 2.17 1.48
C TYR A 34 -14.86 1.20 2.52
N LEU A 35 -14.85 1.55 3.81
CA LEU A 35 -15.40 0.68 4.86
C LEU A 35 -16.91 0.44 4.68
N SER A 36 -17.67 1.50 4.37
CA SER A 36 -19.12 1.42 4.15
C SER A 36 -19.52 0.54 2.96
N ALA A 37 -18.66 0.42 1.94
CA ALA A 37 -18.93 -0.44 0.79
C ALA A 37 -18.88 -1.95 1.11
N GLY A 38 -18.38 -2.37 2.28
CA GLY A 38 -18.38 -3.78 2.68
C GLY A 38 -17.76 -4.72 1.64
N SER A 39 -18.32 -5.92 1.49
CA SER A 39 -17.87 -6.96 0.55
C SER A 39 -18.67 -6.98 -0.76
N THR A 40 -19.39 -5.91 -1.11
CA THR A 40 -20.21 -5.87 -2.33
C THR A 40 -19.38 -5.71 -3.62
N MET A 41 -18.07 -5.51 -3.50
CA MET A 41 -17.15 -5.35 -4.63
C MET A 41 -15.85 -6.12 -4.41
N PRO A 42 -15.22 -6.63 -5.49
CA PRO A 42 -13.90 -7.25 -5.40
C PRO A 42 -12.87 -6.31 -4.76
N PRO A 43 -11.93 -6.83 -3.96
CA PRO A 43 -10.91 -6.01 -3.29
C PRO A 43 -10.12 -5.11 -4.24
N GLU A 44 -9.76 -5.62 -5.42
CA GLU A 44 -8.99 -4.92 -6.45
C GLU A 44 -9.72 -3.68 -6.96
N GLU A 45 -10.99 -3.83 -7.35
CA GLU A 45 -11.83 -2.73 -7.81
C GLU A 45 -12.08 -1.70 -6.71
N LYS A 46 -12.23 -2.18 -5.48
CA LYS A 46 -12.44 -1.35 -4.30
C LYS A 46 -11.23 -0.47 -4.01
N LEU A 47 -10.03 -1.05 -4.02
CA LEU A 47 -8.77 -0.33 -3.84
C LEU A 47 -8.55 0.69 -4.95
N LYS A 48 -8.83 0.31 -6.20
CA LYS A 48 -8.75 1.23 -7.34
C LYS A 48 -9.74 2.39 -7.21
N LYS A 49 -10.98 2.12 -6.83
CA LYS A 49 -12.04 3.13 -6.71
C LYS A 49 -11.76 4.16 -5.61
N TYR A 50 -11.39 3.73 -4.42
CA TYR A 50 -11.29 4.62 -3.25
C TYR A 50 -9.88 5.19 -3.04
N PHE A 51 -8.85 4.48 -3.49
CA PHE A 51 -7.46 4.87 -3.28
C PHE A 51 -6.68 4.99 -4.58
N GLY A 52 -7.25 4.71 -5.75
CA GLY A 52 -6.48 4.71 -7.01
C GLY A 52 -5.32 3.71 -7.02
N ILE A 53 -5.40 2.66 -6.19
CA ILE A 53 -4.38 1.62 -6.09
C ILE A 53 -4.77 0.48 -7.03
N GLU A 54 -3.90 0.19 -7.99
CA GLU A 54 -4.03 -0.97 -8.86
C GLU A 54 -3.08 -2.07 -8.38
N ILE A 55 -3.60 -3.28 -8.18
CA ILE A 55 -2.77 -4.43 -7.82
C ILE A 55 -2.04 -4.91 -9.08
N ASN A 56 -0.85 -4.38 -9.30
CA ASN A 56 0.00 -4.72 -10.43
C ASN A 56 1.45 -4.98 -9.98
N ARG A 57 2.34 -5.28 -10.94
CA ARG A 57 3.75 -5.54 -10.65
C ARG A 57 4.48 -4.28 -10.15
N GLN A 58 4.11 -3.09 -10.63
CA GLN A 58 4.72 -1.83 -10.20
C GLN A 58 4.48 -1.59 -8.71
N LEU A 59 3.26 -1.83 -8.21
CA LEU A 59 2.93 -1.72 -6.79
C LEU A 59 3.86 -2.58 -5.91
N PHE A 60 4.29 -3.74 -6.43
CA PHE A 60 5.24 -4.61 -5.75
C PHE A 60 6.67 -4.04 -5.82
N GLU A 61 7.11 -3.56 -6.97
CA GLU A 61 8.44 -2.97 -7.16
C GLU A 61 8.61 -1.74 -6.25
N ASP A 62 7.62 -0.84 -6.23
CA ASP A 62 7.61 0.34 -5.35
C ASP A 62 7.69 -0.04 -3.86
N ALA A 63 7.00 -1.12 -3.46
CA ALA A 63 7.06 -1.61 -2.08
C ALA A 63 8.45 -2.19 -1.73
N MET A 64 9.09 -2.89 -2.67
CA MET A 64 10.42 -3.44 -2.49
C MET A 64 11.50 -2.36 -2.42
N ASP A 65 11.36 -1.26 -3.18
CA ASP A 65 12.29 -0.12 -3.12
C ASP A 65 12.37 0.47 -1.71
N VAL A 66 11.23 0.58 -1.01
CA VAL A 66 11.20 1.04 0.38
C VAL A 66 11.90 0.05 1.32
N VAL A 67 11.73 -1.27 1.11
CA VAL A 67 12.45 -2.28 1.91
C VAL A 67 13.95 -2.19 1.67
N GLU A 68 14.38 -2.05 0.41
CA GLU A 68 15.78 -1.89 0.05
C GLU A 68 16.40 -0.65 0.71
N LEU A 69 15.70 0.49 0.66
CA LEU A 69 16.11 1.71 1.35
C LEU A 69 16.34 1.48 2.85
N ARG A 70 15.44 0.77 3.54
CA ARG A 70 15.60 0.46 4.96
C ARG A 70 16.77 -0.47 5.24
N ILE A 71 17.02 -1.46 4.38
CA ILE A 71 18.20 -2.33 4.50
C ILE A 71 19.48 -1.50 4.36
N GLN A 72 19.53 -0.58 3.41
CA GLN A 72 20.68 0.30 3.22
C GLN A 72 20.90 1.24 4.42
N GLU A 73 19.84 1.80 5.00
CA GLU A 73 19.93 2.60 6.23
C GLU A 73 20.50 1.79 7.40
N LEU A 74 20.02 0.56 7.61
CA LEU A 74 20.51 -0.34 8.66
C LEU A 74 21.99 -0.69 8.46
N ASN A 75 22.39 -1.03 7.23
CA ASN A 75 23.79 -1.33 6.92
C ASN A 75 24.71 -0.13 7.19
N LYS A 76 24.25 1.10 6.98
CA LYS A 76 25.02 2.31 7.31
C LYS A 76 25.16 2.52 8.82
N LEU A 77 24.15 2.13 9.60
CA LEU A 77 24.19 2.22 11.06
C LEU A 77 25.06 1.12 11.68
N GLU A 78 25.15 -0.06 11.06
CA GLU A 78 26.02 -1.15 11.51
C GLU A 78 27.50 -0.87 11.19
N ASN A 79 27.78 -0.20 10.07
CA ASN A 79 29.14 0.06 9.58
C ASN A 79 29.65 1.49 9.83
N GLY A 80 28.95 2.29 10.64
CA GLY A 80 29.29 3.69 10.97
C GLY A 80 29.50 3.89 12.46
#